data_AF-A0A524EVV2-F1
#
_entry.id   AF-A0A524EVV2-F1
#
_cell.length_a   1.000
_cell.length_b   1.000
_cell.length_c   1.000
_cell.angle_alpha   90.00
_cell.angle_beta   90.00
_cell.angle_gamma   90.00
#
_symmetry.space_group_name_H-M   'P 1'
#
loop_
_entity.id
_entity.type
_entity.pdbx_description
1 polymer ?
#
loop_
_entity_poly.entity_id
_entity_poly.type
_entity_poly.pdbx_seq_one_letter_code
_entity_poly.pdbx_strand_id
1 'polypeptide(L)'
;MSWIKKEIVYLKDSIPQIANGVLIFLLVSSGLACAILLNFVNINGTVIAFLSIVVEVIALIMSYFLVRKYFIEKEPEDNKKK
;
A
#
# COMPACT_ATOMS: atom_id res chain seq x y z
N MET A 1 23.34 -27.08 -0.60
CA MET A 1 21.90 -26.79 -0.43
C MET A 1 21.33 -26.49 -1.82
N SER A 2 20.40 -27.29 -2.34
CA SER A 2 19.87 -27.16 -3.71
C SER A 2 19.39 -25.73 -3.99
N TRP A 3 19.71 -25.19 -5.16
CA TRP A 3 19.35 -23.84 -5.64
C TRP A 3 17.88 -23.52 -5.39
N ILE A 4 17.01 -24.52 -5.56
CA ILE A 4 15.56 -24.46 -5.35
C ILE A 4 15.20 -24.16 -3.89
N LYS A 5 15.93 -24.74 -2.92
CA LYS A 5 15.72 -24.41 -1.49
C LYS A 5 16.10 -22.96 -1.18
N LYS A 6 17.04 -22.38 -1.94
CA LYS A 6 17.47 -20.98 -1.76
C LYS A 6 16.41 -20.01 -2.26
N GLU A 7 15.80 -20.28 -3.42
CA GLU A 7 14.70 -19.47 -3.95
C GLU A 7 13.44 -19.55 -3.09
N ILE A 8 13.08 -20.72 -2.56
CA ILE A 8 11.92 -20.87 -1.67
C ILE A 8 12.10 -20.06 -0.38
N VAL A 9 13.31 -20.06 0.19
CA VAL A 9 13.62 -19.25 1.37
C VAL A 9 13.56 -17.75 1.05
N TYR A 10 14.06 -17.35 -0.12
CA TYR A 10 14.02 -15.95 -0.56
C TYR A 10 12.58 -15.46 -0.79
N LEU A 11 11.76 -16.26 -1.47
CA LEU A 11 10.33 -15.99 -1.68
C LEU A 11 9.60 -15.84 -0.36
N LYS A 12 9.91 -16.72 0.62
CA LYS A 12 9.30 -16.68 1.96
C LYS A 12 9.67 -15.40 2.72
N ASP A 13 10.89 -14.89 2.53
CA ASP A 13 11.36 -13.65 3.15
C ASP A 13 10.75 -12.39 2.49
N SER A 14 10.36 -12.47 1.22
CA SER A 14 9.69 -11.40 0.48
C SER A 14 8.17 -11.31 0.72
N ILE A 15 7.54 -12.34 1.30
CA ILE A 15 6.10 -12.35 1.64
C ILE A 15 5.63 -11.07 2.37
N PRO A 16 6.31 -10.59 3.45
CA PRO A 16 5.88 -9.37 4.13
C PRO A 16 5.97 -8.11 3.26
N GLN A 17 6.95 -8.03 2.35
CA GLN A 17 7.04 -6.91 1.40
C GLN A 17 5.92 -6.95 0.37
N ILE A 18 5.59 -8.14 -0.15
CA ILE A 18 4.49 -8.33 -1.09
C ILE A 18 3.16 -7.97 -0.42
N ALA A 19 2.94 -8.42 0.82
CA ALA A 19 1.74 -8.09 1.59
C ALA A 19 1.60 -6.57 1.78
N ASN A 20 2.68 -5.86 2.10
CA ASN A 20 2.67 -4.40 2.23
C ASN A 20 2.37 -3.70 0.90
N GLY A 21 2.90 -4.21 -0.22
CA GLY A 21 2.60 -3.70 -1.56
C GLY A 21 1.11 -3.85 -1.92
N VAL A 22 0.52 -5.00 -1.61
CA VAL A 22 -0.93 -5.25 -1.78
C VAL A 22 -1.74 -4.28 -0.90
N LEU A 23 -1.31 -4.03 0.33
CA LEU A 23 -1.99 -3.12 1.26
C LEU A 23 -1.98 -1.67 0.73
N ILE A 24 -0.86 -1.20 0.19
CA ILE A 24 -0.76 0.12 -0.45
C ILE A 24 -1.68 0.20 -1.67
N PHE A 25 -1.70 -0.84 -2.51
CA PHE A 25 -2.59 -0.88 -3.68
C PHE A 25 -4.07 -0.80 -3.29
N LEU A 26 -4.48 -1.51 -2.24
CA LEU A 26 -5.85 -1.43 -1.71
C LEU A 26 -6.19 -0.04 -1.16
N LEU A 27 -5.23 0.61 -0.48
CA LEU A 27 -5.41 1.98 0.00
C LEU A 27 -5.58 2.97 -1.14
N VAL A 28 -4.71 2.95 -2.14
CA VAL A 28 -4.75 3.88 -3.29
C VAL A 28 -5.97 3.64 -4.20
N SER A 29 -6.54 2.43 -4.19
CA SER A 29 -7.78 2.14 -4.93
C SER A 29 -9.05 2.38 -4.10
N SER A 30 -8.93 2.73 -2.81
CA SER A 30 -10.07 2.76 -1.88
C SER A 30 -11.06 3.89 -2.15
N GLY A 31 -10.62 5.09 -2.59
CA GLY A 31 -11.54 6.17 -2.96
C GLY A 31 -12.33 5.84 -4.23
N LEU A 32 -11.71 5.15 -5.20
CA LEU A 32 -12.43 4.62 -6.36
C LEU A 32 -13.46 3.55 -5.96
N ALA A 33 -13.10 2.62 -5.08
CA ALA A 33 -14.03 1.63 -4.56
C ALA A 33 -15.20 2.28 -3.81
N CYS A 34 -14.92 3.33 -3.02
CA CYS A 34 -15.93 4.14 -2.33
C CYS A 34 -16.88 4.80 -3.34
N ALA A 35 -16.33 5.41 -4.40
CA ALA A 35 -17.12 6.05 -5.45
C ALA A 35 -18.09 5.06 -6.13
N ILE A 36 -17.60 3.87 -6.47
CA ILE A 36 -18.39 2.80 -7.09
C ILE A 36 -19.52 2.36 -6.15
N LEU A 37 -19.22 2.12 -4.87
CA LEU A 37 -20.22 1.70 -3.87
C LEU A 37 -21.30 2.76 -3.67
N LEU A 38 -20.93 4.03 -3.52
CA LEU A 38 -21.90 5.11 -3.34
C LEU A 38 -22.75 5.34 -4.59
N ASN A 39 -22.18 5.10 -5.78
CA ASN A 39 -22.91 5.16 -7.04
C ASN A 39 -24.01 4.08 -7.13
N PHE A 40 -23.77 2.88 -6.61
CA PHE A 40 -24.80 1.82 -6.55
C PHE A 40 -26.02 2.19 -5.69
N VAL A 41 -25.85 3.09 -4.72
CA VAL A 41 -26.93 3.57 -3.84
C VAL A 41 -27.63 4.81 -4.43
N ASN A 42 -27.31 5.20 -5.68
CA ASN A 42 -27.88 6.37 -6.37
C ASN A 42 -27.70 7.70 -5.61
N ILE A 43 -26.58 7.87 -4.91
CA ILE A 43 -26.22 9.12 -4.26
C ILE A 43 -25.81 10.17 -5.31
N ASN A 44 -26.02 11.45 -5.01
CA ASN A 44 -25.60 12.55 -5.89
C ASN A 44 -24.07 12.51 -6.15
N GLY A 45 -23.68 12.64 -7.43
CA GLY A 45 -22.28 12.63 -7.86
C GLY A 45 -21.37 13.63 -7.12
N THR A 46 -21.89 14.78 -6.70
CA THR A 46 -21.11 15.75 -5.91
C THR A 46 -20.73 15.20 -4.52
N VAL A 47 -21.67 14.52 -3.86
CA VAL A 47 -21.44 13.90 -2.55
C VAL A 47 -20.48 12.72 -2.69
N ILE A 48 -20.64 11.93 -3.75
CA ILE A 48 -19.73 10.83 -4.09
C ILE A 48 -18.31 11.35 -4.28
N ALA A 49 -18.13 12.37 -5.12
CA ALA A 49 -16.82 12.96 -5.39
C ALA A 49 -16.18 13.51 -4.11
N PHE A 50 -16.95 14.25 -3.30
CA PHE A 50 -16.44 14.79 -2.04
C PHE A 50 -15.98 13.70 -1.07
N LEU A 51 -16.82 12.68 -0.82
CA LEU A 51 -16.48 11.57 0.07
C LEU A 51 -15.28 10.77 -0.46
N SER A 52 -15.23 10.53 -1.78
CA SER A 52 -14.12 9.80 -2.40
C SER A 52 -12.80 10.54 -2.25
N ILE A 53 -12.79 11.86 -2.43
CA ILE A 53 -11.60 12.70 -2.21
C ILE A 53 -11.16 12.64 -0.75
N VAL A 54 -12.09 12.73 0.21
CA VAL A 54 -11.76 12.63 1.64
C VAL A 54 -11.14 11.28 1.96
N VAL A 55 -11.70 10.19 1.44
CA VAL A 55 -11.15 8.83 1.59
C VAL A 55 -9.75 8.75 0.98
N GLU A 56 -9.55 9.31 -0.22
CA GLU A 56 -8.26 9.32 -0.92
C GLU A 56 -7.18 10.05 -0.12
N VAL A 57 -7.50 11.20 0.48
CA VAL A 57 -6.57 11.95 1.34
C VAL A 57 -6.15 11.13 2.55
N ILE A 58 -7.09 10.44 3.21
CA ILE A 58 -6.78 9.57 4.35
C ILE A 58 -5.91 8.39 3.90
N ALA A 59 -6.24 7.77 2.77
CA ALA A 59 -5.48 6.66 2.22
C ALA A 59 -4.05 7.05 1.83
N LEU A 60 -3.84 8.24 1.28
CA LEU A 60 -2.52 8.79 0.98
C LEU A 60 -1.69 9.02 2.24
N ILE A 61 -2.28 9.58 3.29
CA ILE A 61 -1.61 9.78 4.59
C ILE A 61 -1.17 8.42 5.16
N MET A 62 -2.07 7.43 5.18
CA MET A 62 -1.76 6.10 5.67
C MET A 62 -0.67 5.41 4.81
N SER A 63 -0.77 5.53 3.48
CA SER A 63 0.23 4.99 2.55
C SER A 63 1.60 5.61 2.77
N TYR A 64 1.68 6.92 3.03
CA TYR A 64 2.93 7.60 3.34
C TYR A 64 3.61 7.02 4.59
N PHE A 65 2.87 6.79 5.68
CA PHE A 65 3.43 6.17 6.88
C PHE A 65 3.88 4.73 6.64
N LEU A 66 3.13 3.97 5.83
CA LEU A 66 3.44 2.59 5.50
C LEU A 66 4.71 2.51 4.63
N VAL A 67 4.80 3.33 3.59
CA VAL A 67 6.01 3.44 2.76
C VAL A 67 7.21 3.87 3.60
N ARG A 68 7.05 4.90 4.45
CA ARG A 68 8.13 5.38 5.31
C ARG A 68 8.66 4.30 6.24
N LYS A 69 7.77 3.56 6.92
CA LYS A 69 8.14 2.51 7.87
C LYS A 69 8.80 1.29 7.20
N TYR A 70 8.32 0.90 6.02
CA TYR A 70 8.73 -0.37 5.42
C TYR A 70 9.77 -0.25 4.31
N PHE A 71 9.88 0.91 3.65
CA PHE A 71 10.84 1.14 2.56
C PHE A 71 11.94 2.14 2.95
N ILE A 72 11.64 3.21 3.69
CA ILE A 72 12.64 4.24 4.03
C ILE A 72 13.46 3.83 5.26
N GLU A 73 12.84 3.35 6.34
CA GLU A 73 13.56 2.89 7.54
C GLU A 73 14.38 1.60 7.33
N LYS A 74 14.22 0.92 6.19
CA LYS A 74 14.99 -0.26 5.82
C LYS A 74 16.21 0.03 4.94
N GLU A 75 16.46 1.28 4.53
CA GLU A 75 17.76 1.64 3.96
C GLU A 75 18.81 1.50 5.08
N PRO A 76 19.75 0.54 4.97
CA PRO A 76 20.81 0.45 5.95
C PRO A 76 21.70 1.67 5.84
N GLU A 77 22.14 2.18 6.99
CA GLU A 77 23.38 2.94 7.12
C GLU A 77 24.59 2.10 6.68
N ASP A 78 24.68 1.71 5.40
CA ASP A 78 25.81 0.96 4.83
C ASP A 78 26.88 1.90 4.25
N ASN A 79 27.02 3.13 4.77
CA ASN A 79 28.07 4.03 4.29
C ASN A 79 28.59 5.05 5.32
N LYS A 80 28.70 4.66 6.60
CA LYS A 80 29.51 5.40 7.57
C LYS A 80 30.43 4.49 8.39
N LYS A 81 31.32 3.79 7.67
CA LYS A 81 32.64 3.40 8.20
C LYS A 81 33.71 3.73 7.16
N LYS A 82 34.18 4.97 7.19
CA LYS A 82 35.52 5.35 6.75
C LYS A 82 36.04 6.41 7.70
#